data_AF-I0HQU6-F1
#
_entry.id   AF-I0HQU6-F1
#
_cell.length_a   1.000
_cell.length_b   1.000
_cell.length_c   1.000
_cell.angle_alpha   90.00
_cell.angle_beta   90.00
_cell.angle_gamma   90.00
#
_symmetry.space_group_name_H-M   'P 1'
#
loop_
_entity.id
_entity.type
_entity.pdbx_description
1 polymer ?
#
loop_
_entity_poly.entity_id
_entity_poly.type
_entity_poly.pdbx_seq_one_letter_code
_entity_poly.pdbx_strand_id
1 'polypeptide(L)'
;MKNCRSSVRLTAGTLLLALAGGTAQAAPPGFVVLSADGDKVMTRCNPRNLAFQSRCAVSSLPGESGYALLATRSSDIVKNDVVIGRLVDKVWKHPDGRYIFGAQVQLNANPFDLTGLAFNANDLFRQVRADQPVAVAYQLGTATKALKKAGRTLQGLHEEPPEDEDDEDAVGVLSVDSAADAGNEPIDFVGPRRPARDNGWVDFRIDANAAEPSGPSSAHSPWLLVRTKAPAGYSLQPFAIRLLSSDFPDASQFTEIYLPGYQPD
;
A
#
# COMPACT_ATOMS: atom_id res chain seq x y z
N MET A 1 -65.92 0.57 33.86
CA MET A 1 -65.50 -0.78 33.42
C MET A 1 -65.13 -0.70 31.94
N LYS A 2 -63.84 -0.66 31.60
CA LYS A 2 -63.35 -0.58 30.21
C LYS A 2 -62.45 -1.79 29.96
N ASN A 3 -62.88 -2.65 29.04
CA ASN A 3 -62.18 -3.89 28.67
C ASN A 3 -61.06 -3.60 27.68
N CYS A 4 -59.84 -4.01 28.02
CA CYS A 4 -58.68 -4.03 27.13
C CYS A 4 -58.62 -5.39 26.43
N ARG A 5 -58.72 -5.41 25.09
CA ARG A 5 -58.45 -6.61 24.28
C ARG A 5 -57.07 -6.49 23.65
N SER A 6 -56.20 -7.43 23.97
CA SER A 6 -54.86 -7.59 23.39
C SER A 6 -54.95 -8.53 22.18
N SER A 7 -54.46 -8.08 21.02
CA SER A 7 -54.40 -8.88 19.79
C SER A 7 -52.94 -9.25 19.52
N VAL A 8 -52.64 -10.53 19.68
CA VAL A 8 -51.34 -11.13 19.31
C VAL A 8 -51.44 -11.62 17.87
N ARG A 9 -50.55 -11.12 17.00
CA ARG A 9 -50.37 -11.65 15.63
C ARG A 9 -49.07 -12.45 15.59
N LEU A 10 -49.18 -13.76 15.34
CA LEU A 10 -48.05 -14.60 14.93
C LEU A 10 -47.81 -14.40 13.42
N THR A 11 -46.65 -13.88 13.07
CA THR A 11 -46.15 -13.85 11.68
C THR A 11 -45.19 -15.02 11.50
N ALA A 12 -45.58 -15.98 10.66
CA ALA A 12 -44.70 -17.07 10.22
C ALA A 12 -43.58 -16.49 9.34
N GLY A 13 -42.34 -16.54 9.83
CA GLY A 13 -41.15 -16.12 9.10
C GLY A 13 -40.62 -17.23 8.22
N THR A 14 -40.74 -17.06 6.90
CA THR A 14 -40.08 -17.92 5.90
C THR A 14 -38.60 -17.55 5.83
N LEU A 15 -37.73 -18.46 6.29
CA LEU A 15 -36.28 -18.31 6.22
C LEU A 15 -35.79 -18.79 4.84
N LEU A 16 -35.60 -17.86 3.90
CA LEU A 16 -34.91 -18.12 2.63
C LEU A 16 -33.40 -18.03 2.85
N LEU A 17 -32.71 -19.17 2.88
CA LEU A 17 -31.26 -19.24 2.76
C LEU A 17 -30.86 -18.99 1.29
N ALA A 18 -30.49 -17.75 0.97
CA ALA A 18 -29.86 -17.42 -0.31
C ALA A 18 -28.36 -17.75 -0.23
N LEU A 19 -27.96 -18.87 -0.82
CA LEU A 19 -26.56 -19.19 -1.12
C LEU A 19 -26.07 -18.22 -2.20
N ALA A 20 -25.56 -17.06 -1.77
CA ALA A 20 -24.89 -16.10 -2.63
C ALA A 20 -23.50 -16.64 -3.02
N GLY A 21 -23.44 -17.41 -4.11
CA GLY A 21 -22.20 -17.71 -4.82
C GLY A 21 -21.68 -16.44 -5.50
N GLY A 22 -21.04 -15.56 -4.72
CA GLY A 22 -20.45 -14.34 -5.24
C GLY A 22 -19.25 -14.67 -6.12
N THR A 23 -19.41 -14.58 -7.44
CA THR A 23 -18.27 -14.49 -8.33
C THR A 23 -17.54 -13.19 -7.99
N ALA A 24 -16.27 -13.30 -7.58
CA ALA A 24 -15.45 -12.14 -7.25
C ALA A 24 -15.20 -11.32 -8.53
N GLN A 25 -16.10 -10.41 -8.84
CA GLN A 25 -15.95 -9.49 -9.96
C GLN A 25 -14.72 -8.60 -9.67
N ALA A 26 -13.80 -8.55 -10.62
CA ALA A 26 -12.62 -7.71 -10.51
C ALA A 26 -13.07 -6.26 -10.28
N ALA A 27 -12.60 -5.64 -9.20
CA ALA A 27 -12.92 -4.25 -8.90
C ALA A 27 -12.50 -3.36 -10.07
N PRO A 28 -13.33 -2.38 -10.47
CA PRO A 28 -13.00 -1.51 -11.60
C PRO A 28 -11.69 -0.74 -11.35
N PRO A 29 -10.96 -0.39 -12.43
CA PRO A 29 -9.80 0.49 -12.33
C PRO A 29 -10.21 1.85 -11.72
N GLY A 30 -9.29 2.50 -11.02
CA GLY A 30 -9.52 3.76 -10.32
C GLY A 30 -9.05 3.75 -8.87
N PHE A 31 -9.43 4.78 -8.12
CA PHE A 31 -9.06 4.92 -6.71
C PHE A 31 -9.68 3.80 -5.85
N VAL A 32 -8.83 3.13 -5.07
CA VAL A 32 -9.24 2.12 -4.10
C VAL A 32 -9.10 2.67 -2.68
N VAL A 33 -10.19 2.65 -1.92
CA VAL A 33 -10.18 3.07 -0.51
C VAL A 33 -9.36 2.07 0.31
N LEU A 34 -8.39 2.57 1.07
CA LEU A 34 -7.66 1.79 2.06
C LEU A 34 -8.38 1.90 3.40
N SER A 35 -8.77 0.75 3.95
CA SER A 35 -9.41 0.69 5.26
C SER A 35 -8.47 1.23 6.33
N ALA A 36 -8.99 2.11 7.19
CA ALA A 36 -8.30 2.51 8.43
C ALA A 36 -8.33 1.38 9.48
N ASP A 37 -9.26 0.41 9.33
CA ASP A 37 -9.51 -0.67 10.29
C ASP A 37 -9.40 -2.06 9.66
N GLY A 38 -9.36 -3.09 10.50
CA GLY A 38 -9.43 -4.51 10.13
C GLY A 38 -8.10 -5.13 9.68
N ASP A 39 -8.15 -6.38 9.19
CA ASP A 39 -6.93 -7.19 9.01
C ASP A 39 -6.25 -7.01 7.65
N LYS A 40 -6.90 -6.35 6.70
CA LYS A 40 -6.33 -6.11 5.36
C LYS A 40 -5.51 -4.83 5.37
N VAL A 41 -4.21 -5.01 5.54
CA VAL A 41 -3.22 -3.93 5.55
C VAL A 41 -2.85 -3.50 4.13
N MET A 42 -2.66 -4.49 3.23
CA MET A 42 -2.25 -4.29 1.84
C MET A 42 -3.33 -4.67 0.82
N THR A 43 -3.49 -3.85 -0.21
CA THR A 43 -4.32 -4.11 -1.39
C THR A 43 -3.44 -4.43 -2.60
N ARG A 44 -3.79 -5.49 -3.33
CA ARG A 44 -3.14 -5.82 -4.62
C ARG A 44 -3.66 -4.88 -5.72
N CYS A 45 -2.74 -4.26 -6.45
CA CYS A 45 -3.06 -3.38 -7.57
C CYS A 45 -2.75 -4.11 -8.90
N ASN A 46 -1.47 -4.24 -9.26
CA ASN A 46 -1.02 -5.03 -10.41
C ASN A 46 0.19 -5.90 -10.06
N PRO A 47 0.01 -6.96 -9.24
CA PRO A 47 1.12 -7.74 -8.67
C PRO A 47 1.95 -8.51 -9.71
N ARG A 48 1.39 -8.77 -10.91
CA ARG A 48 2.10 -9.49 -11.98
C ARG A 48 2.48 -8.58 -13.16
N ASN A 49 2.28 -7.27 -13.02
CA ASN A 49 2.48 -6.30 -14.09
C ASN A 49 1.77 -6.68 -15.41
N LEU A 50 0.54 -7.23 -15.31
CA LEU A 50 -0.24 -7.68 -16.47
C LEU A 50 -1.27 -6.62 -16.85
N ALA A 51 -1.48 -6.41 -18.16
CA ALA A 51 -2.39 -5.37 -18.66
C ALA A 51 -3.84 -5.54 -18.16
N PHE A 52 -4.29 -6.78 -17.93
CA PHE A 52 -5.63 -7.09 -17.41
C PHE A 52 -5.75 -6.96 -15.89
N GLN A 53 -4.63 -6.77 -15.17
CA GLN A 53 -4.61 -6.51 -13.73
C GLN A 53 -4.49 -5.00 -13.48
N SER A 54 -5.51 -4.24 -13.84
CA SER A 54 -5.51 -2.77 -13.77
C SER A 54 -6.14 -2.22 -12.49
N ARG A 55 -6.21 -3.01 -11.41
CA ARG A 55 -6.75 -2.50 -10.15
C ARG A 55 -5.86 -1.37 -9.64
N CYS A 56 -6.47 -0.32 -9.09
CA CYS A 56 -5.82 0.94 -8.71
C CYS A 56 -5.34 1.81 -9.89
N ALA A 57 -5.39 1.34 -11.15
CA ALA A 57 -4.86 2.09 -12.28
C ALA A 57 -5.80 3.23 -12.68
N VAL A 58 -5.24 4.40 -12.99
CA VAL A 58 -5.94 5.51 -13.65
C VAL A 58 -5.26 5.84 -14.97
N SER A 59 -6.03 6.35 -15.93
CA SER A 59 -5.55 6.61 -17.30
C SER A 59 -4.85 7.96 -17.47
N SER A 60 -5.06 8.91 -16.56
CA SER A 60 -4.51 10.27 -16.62
C SER A 60 -4.14 10.77 -15.23
N LEU A 61 -3.46 11.92 -15.18
CA LEU A 61 -3.25 12.65 -13.93
C LEU A 61 -4.28 13.80 -13.83
N PRO A 62 -4.88 14.04 -12.66
CA PRO A 62 -4.67 13.34 -11.38
C PRO A 62 -5.51 12.06 -11.22
N GLY A 63 -6.10 11.56 -12.30
CA GLY A 63 -6.90 10.32 -12.34
C GLY A 63 -8.41 10.57 -12.35
N GLU A 64 -8.84 11.77 -11.96
CA GLU A 64 -10.24 12.18 -11.93
C GLU A 64 -10.37 13.64 -12.40
N SER A 65 -11.54 13.99 -12.94
CA SER A 65 -11.87 15.36 -13.34
C SER A 65 -12.16 16.25 -12.12
N GLY A 66 -12.17 17.57 -12.33
CA GLY A 66 -12.53 18.56 -11.29
C GLY A 66 -11.39 18.93 -10.33
N TYR A 67 -10.21 18.32 -10.46
CA TYR A 67 -9.03 18.66 -9.67
C TYR A 67 -8.17 19.71 -10.38
N ALA A 68 -7.78 20.76 -9.66
CA ALA A 68 -6.82 21.77 -10.11
C ALA A 68 -5.45 21.53 -9.47
N LEU A 69 -4.37 21.64 -10.25
CA LEU A 69 -3.00 21.56 -9.74
C LEU A 69 -2.72 22.80 -8.88
N LEU A 70 -2.33 22.59 -7.62
CA LEU A 70 -1.99 23.67 -6.69
C LEU A 70 -0.49 23.86 -6.56
N ALA A 71 0.26 22.77 -6.52
CA ALA A 71 1.69 22.82 -6.30
C ALA A 71 2.41 21.67 -6.98
N THR A 72 3.66 21.94 -7.36
CA THR A 72 4.61 20.95 -7.87
C THR A 72 5.97 21.22 -7.23
N ARG A 73 6.70 20.16 -6.95
CA ARG A 73 8.05 20.21 -6.40
C ARG A 73 8.89 19.12 -7.06
N SER A 74 10.18 19.39 -7.15
CA SER A 74 11.18 18.42 -7.50
C SER A 74 12.33 18.52 -6.50
N SER A 75 12.81 17.40 -6.00
CA SER A 75 13.99 17.35 -5.13
C SER A 75 14.89 16.19 -5.49
N ASP A 76 16.19 16.42 -5.39
CA ASP A 76 17.17 15.37 -5.58
C ASP A 76 17.07 14.35 -4.44
N ILE A 77 17.28 13.08 -4.81
CA ILE A 77 17.42 11.98 -3.87
C ILE A 77 18.92 11.79 -3.72
N VAL A 78 19.43 12.03 -2.51
CA VAL A 78 20.87 12.03 -2.22
C VAL A 78 21.17 10.94 -1.22
N LYS A 79 22.18 10.12 -1.53
CA LYS A 79 22.73 9.10 -0.62
C LYS A 79 24.25 9.17 -0.69
N ASN A 80 24.91 9.32 0.46
CA ASN A 80 26.37 9.42 0.56
C ASN A 80 26.96 10.50 -0.38
N ASP A 81 26.34 11.70 -0.41
CA ASP A 81 26.68 12.82 -1.29
C ASP A 81 26.54 12.57 -2.81
N VAL A 82 25.99 11.41 -3.20
CA VAL A 82 25.67 11.08 -4.59
C VAL A 82 24.19 11.38 -4.84
N VAL A 83 23.90 12.17 -5.87
CA VAL A 83 22.54 12.28 -6.41
C VAL A 83 22.22 10.98 -7.15
N ILE A 84 21.32 10.19 -6.60
CA ILE A 84 20.89 8.89 -7.13
C ILE A 84 19.56 8.97 -7.90
N GLY A 85 18.90 10.12 -7.84
CA GLY A 85 17.64 10.32 -8.52
C GLY A 85 16.96 11.61 -8.12
N ARG A 86 15.66 11.67 -8.43
CA ARG A 86 14.79 12.81 -8.21
C ARG A 86 13.40 12.35 -7.82
N LEU A 87 12.85 12.98 -6.81
CA LEU A 87 11.46 12.86 -6.40
C LEU A 87 10.68 14.03 -6.99
N VAL A 88 9.62 13.75 -7.74
CA VAL A 88 8.65 14.75 -8.19
C VAL A 88 7.38 14.59 -7.36
N ASP A 89 6.95 15.66 -6.71
CA ASP A 89 5.78 15.69 -5.83
C ASP A 89 4.77 16.75 -6.29
N LYS A 90 3.49 16.39 -6.32
CA LYS A 90 2.40 17.24 -6.84
C LYS A 90 1.19 17.20 -5.93
N VAL A 91 0.49 18.33 -5.84
CA VAL A 91 -0.78 18.46 -5.10
C VAL A 91 -1.85 18.98 -6.04
N TRP A 92 -2.98 18.28 -6.08
CA TRP A 92 -4.19 18.76 -6.72
C TRP A 92 -5.32 18.90 -5.70
N LYS A 93 -6.21 19.87 -5.91
CA LYS A 93 -7.38 20.11 -5.07
C LYS A 93 -8.66 20.07 -5.89
N HIS A 94 -9.68 19.42 -5.35
CA HIS A 94 -11.03 19.44 -5.86
C HIS A 94 -11.87 20.48 -5.09
N PRO A 95 -12.88 21.13 -5.71
CA PRO A 95 -13.74 22.12 -5.07
C PRO A 95 -14.44 21.66 -3.78
N ASP A 96 -14.64 20.35 -3.59
CA ASP A 96 -15.26 19.77 -2.39
C ASP A 96 -14.30 19.55 -1.20
N GLY A 97 -13.06 20.06 -1.30
CA GLY A 97 -12.06 19.95 -0.24
C GLY A 97 -11.29 18.64 -0.21
N ARG A 98 -11.45 17.77 -1.22
CA ARG A 98 -10.55 16.63 -1.43
C ARG A 98 -9.25 17.07 -2.09
N TYR A 99 -8.18 16.37 -1.75
CA TYR A 99 -6.83 16.57 -2.28
C TYR A 99 -6.30 15.26 -2.86
N ILE A 100 -5.50 15.37 -3.91
CA ILE A 100 -4.67 14.27 -4.42
C ILE A 100 -3.21 14.68 -4.26
N PHE A 101 -2.43 13.84 -3.59
CA PHE A 101 -0.99 13.95 -3.42
C PHE A 101 -0.33 12.90 -4.31
N GLY A 102 0.50 13.33 -5.26
CA GLY A 102 1.15 12.46 -6.22
C GLY A 102 2.67 12.48 -6.10
N ALA A 103 3.30 11.32 -5.92
CA ALA A 103 4.75 11.16 -6.01
C ALA A 103 5.15 10.38 -7.27
N GLN A 104 6.30 10.73 -7.85
CA GLN A 104 7.03 9.89 -8.79
C GLN A 104 8.52 9.91 -8.46
N VAL A 105 9.15 8.74 -8.43
CA VAL A 105 10.59 8.57 -8.30
C VAL A 105 11.20 8.40 -9.68
N GLN A 106 12.30 9.11 -9.93
CA GLN A 106 13.10 9.03 -11.15
C GLN A 106 14.55 8.77 -10.74
N LEU A 107 15.01 7.54 -10.89
CA LEU A 107 16.37 7.15 -10.53
C LEU A 107 17.31 7.32 -11.71
N ASN A 108 18.58 7.59 -11.42
CA ASN A 108 19.66 7.52 -12.39
C ASN A 108 20.44 6.20 -12.21
N ALA A 109 21.28 5.89 -13.18
CA ALA A 109 22.12 4.68 -13.16
C ALA A 109 23.45 4.88 -12.42
N ASN A 110 23.56 5.93 -11.59
CA ASN A 110 24.79 6.20 -10.87
C ASN A 110 24.96 5.18 -9.75
N PRO A 111 26.16 4.59 -9.59
CA PRO A 111 26.45 3.80 -8.40
C PRO A 111 26.41 4.68 -7.16
N PHE A 112 25.77 4.20 -6.09
CA PHE A 112 25.62 4.97 -4.84
C PHE A 112 26.51 4.46 -3.70
N ASP A 113 27.16 3.32 -3.91
CA ASP A 113 28.07 2.69 -2.95
C ASP A 113 29.31 2.11 -3.66
N LEU A 114 30.18 1.47 -2.87
CA LEU A 114 31.42 0.88 -3.36
C LEU A 114 31.20 -0.43 -4.15
N THR A 115 30.00 -1.00 -4.12
CA THR A 115 29.68 -2.21 -4.90
C THR A 115 29.51 -1.90 -6.38
N GLY A 116 29.29 -0.62 -6.72
CA GLY A 116 29.04 -0.18 -8.10
C GLY A 116 27.60 -0.39 -8.55
N LEU A 117 26.69 -0.78 -7.65
CA LEU A 117 25.28 -0.98 -7.96
C LEU A 117 24.51 0.35 -7.93
N ALA A 118 23.58 0.49 -8.87
CA ALA A 118 22.63 1.60 -8.86
C ALA A 118 21.56 1.36 -7.77
N PHE A 119 21.00 2.45 -7.25
CA PHE A 119 19.93 2.34 -6.26
C PHE A 119 18.66 1.74 -6.88
N ASN A 120 17.96 0.90 -6.11
CA ASN A 120 16.63 0.39 -6.44
C ASN A 120 15.64 0.83 -5.36
N ALA A 121 14.51 1.40 -5.76
CA ALA A 121 13.42 1.71 -4.85
C ALA A 121 12.34 0.63 -4.94
N ASN A 122 12.18 -0.13 -3.86
CA ASN A 122 11.21 -1.22 -3.74
C ASN A 122 9.91 -0.73 -3.12
N ASP A 123 9.99 0.21 -2.18
CA ASP A 123 8.83 0.79 -1.51
C ASP A 123 8.95 2.32 -1.46
N LEU A 124 7.82 2.99 -1.63
CA LEU A 124 7.66 4.42 -1.34
C LEU A 124 6.55 4.57 -0.31
N PHE A 125 6.87 5.19 0.82
CA PHE A 125 5.89 5.53 1.84
C PHE A 125 5.57 7.01 1.78
N ARG A 126 4.28 7.33 1.92
CA ARG A 126 3.81 8.70 2.06
C ARG A 126 3.07 8.87 3.39
N GLN A 127 3.44 9.92 4.13
CA GLN A 127 2.70 10.33 5.32
C GLN A 127 1.29 10.78 4.96
N VAL A 128 0.34 10.37 5.79
CA VAL A 128 -1.07 10.73 5.70
C VAL A 128 -1.63 10.96 7.10
N ARG A 129 -2.81 11.56 7.16
CA ARG A 129 -3.55 11.66 8.42
C ARG A 129 -4.06 10.29 8.86
N ALA A 130 -3.69 9.88 10.08
CA ALA A 130 -4.04 8.57 10.63
C ALA A 130 -5.55 8.40 10.87
N ASP A 131 -6.26 9.50 11.13
CA ASP A 131 -7.69 9.54 11.43
C ASP A 131 -8.60 9.68 10.20
N GLN A 132 -8.03 9.86 9.01
CA GLN A 132 -8.78 10.17 7.79
C GLN A 132 -8.78 9.01 6.80
N PRO A 133 -9.90 8.66 6.16
CA PRO A 133 -9.92 7.71 5.06
C PRO A 133 -9.04 8.18 3.90
N VAL A 134 -8.23 7.27 3.36
CA VAL A 134 -7.42 7.53 2.17
C VAL A 134 -7.81 6.56 1.06
N ALA A 135 -7.72 7.00 -0.18
CA ALA A 135 -7.82 6.14 -1.35
C ALA A 135 -6.54 6.24 -2.17
N VAL A 136 -6.12 5.14 -2.77
CA VAL A 136 -4.90 5.07 -3.56
C VAL A 136 -5.17 4.72 -5.01
N ALA A 137 -4.33 5.24 -5.89
CA ALA A 137 -4.29 4.89 -7.29
C ALA A 137 -2.85 4.98 -7.81
N TYR A 138 -2.62 4.49 -9.03
CA TYR A 138 -1.41 4.76 -9.77
C TYR A 138 -1.70 5.13 -11.23
N GLN A 139 -0.86 5.97 -11.81
CA GLN A 139 -0.83 6.24 -13.25
C GLN A 139 0.54 5.78 -13.79
N LEU A 140 0.54 4.94 -14.83
CA LEU A 140 1.78 4.30 -15.29
C LEU A 140 2.80 5.33 -15.81
N GLY A 141 2.34 6.32 -16.57
CA GLY A 141 3.17 7.40 -17.06
C GLY A 141 4.29 6.89 -17.95
N THR A 142 5.53 7.16 -17.56
CA THR A 142 6.76 6.74 -18.25
C THR A 142 7.41 5.51 -17.62
N ALA A 143 6.82 4.93 -16.58
CA ALA A 143 7.31 3.70 -15.96
C ALA A 143 7.02 2.48 -16.85
N THR A 144 7.91 1.49 -16.80
CA THR A 144 7.70 0.20 -17.49
C THR A 144 7.13 -0.86 -16.54
N LYS A 145 7.19 -0.62 -15.22
CA LYS A 145 6.64 -1.48 -14.18
C LYS A 145 5.48 -0.79 -13.45
N ALA A 146 4.36 -1.51 -13.27
CA ALA A 146 3.19 -1.03 -12.54
C ALA A 146 3.32 -1.18 -11.02
N LEU A 147 2.42 -0.52 -10.29
CA LEU A 147 2.29 -0.65 -8.82
C LEU A 147 1.85 -2.07 -8.44
N LYS A 148 2.65 -2.78 -7.62
CA LYS A 148 2.34 -4.16 -7.21
C LYS A 148 1.24 -4.19 -6.14
N LYS A 149 1.44 -3.43 -5.06
CA LYS A 149 0.53 -3.36 -3.89
C LYS A 149 0.58 -1.96 -3.28
N ALA A 150 -0.48 -1.58 -2.57
CA ALA A 150 -0.45 -0.41 -1.70
C ALA A 150 -1.29 -0.64 -0.43
N GLY A 151 -0.94 -0.01 0.68
CA GLY A 151 -1.59 -0.25 1.96
C GLY A 151 -1.16 0.66 3.09
N ARG A 152 -1.81 0.51 4.25
CA ARG A 152 -1.56 1.32 5.45
C ARG A 152 -0.59 0.62 6.40
N THR A 153 0.69 0.82 6.14
CA THR A 153 1.79 0.21 6.89
C THR A 153 3.01 1.12 6.81
N LEU A 154 3.83 1.08 7.86
CA LEU A 154 5.18 1.62 7.84
C LEU A 154 6.21 0.53 7.53
N GLN A 155 5.81 -0.74 7.53
CA GLN A 155 6.68 -1.86 7.16
C GLN A 155 6.72 -2.06 5.64
N GLY A 156 7.92 -2.04 5.09
CA GLY A 156 8.20 -2.26 3.68
C GLY A 156 8.26 -3.72 3.27
N LEU A 157 8.69 -3.96 2.04
CA LEU A 157 9.00 -5.30 1.60
C LEU A 157 10.23 -5.81 2.38
N HIS A 158 10.14 -7.03 2.93
CA HIS A 158 11.21 -7.73 3.65
C HIS A 158 11.63 -7.16 5.02
N GLU A 159 10.92 -6.17 5.58
CA GLU A 159 11.18 -5.64 6.94
C GLU A 159 10.63 -6.53 8.07
N GLU A 160 10.01 -7.66 7.76
CA GLU A 160 9.60 -8.61 8.79
C GLU A 160 10.86 -9.37 9.24
N PRO A 161 11.24 -9.31 10.53
CA PRO A 161 12.36 -10.09 11.02
C PRO A 161 12.09 -11.57 10.72
N PRO A 162 13.13 -12.35 10.34
CA PRO A 162 13.00 -13.80 10.32
C PRO A 162 12.42 -14.22 11.67
N GLU A 163 11.52 -15.20 11.67
CA GLU A 163 11.09 -15.79 12.93
C GLU A 163 12.36 -16.18 13.69
N ASP A 164 12.49 -15.73 14.93
CA ASP A 164 13.56 -16.24 15.78
C ASP A 164 13.36 -17.75 15.77
N GLU A 165 14.25 -18.49 15.11
CA GLU A 165 14.23 -19.96 15.06
C GLU A 165 14.38 -20.57 16.48
N ASP A 166 14.57 -19.71 17.50
CA ASP A 166 14.69 -20.01 18.90
C ASP A 166 13.39 -19.84 19.71
N ASP A 167 12.25 -19.48 19.11
CA ASP A 167 10.92 -19.59 19.75
C ASP A 167 10.43 -21.06 19.79
N GLU A 168 11.32 -22.01 20.12
CA GLU A 168 10.97 -23.39 20.46
C GLU A 168 10.10 -23.48 21.74
N ASP A 169 9.83 -22.35 22.40
CA ASP A 169 9.00 -22.27 23.62
C ASP A 169 7.61 -21.65 23.41
N ALA A 170 7.08 -21.57 22.18
CA ALA A 170 5.64 -21.36 21.94
C ALA A 170 4.81 -22.63 22.28
N VAL A 171 4.99 -23.13 23.50
CA VAL A 171 4.19 -24.14 24.18
C VAL A 171 2.89 -23.47 24.62
N GLY A 172 1.86 -23.55 23.78
CA GLY A 172 0.59 -22.84 24.00
C GLY A 172 -0.64 -23.49 23.33
N VAL A 173 -0.70 -24.82 23.34
CA VAL A 173 -1.88 -25.71 23.31
C VAL A 173 -3.24 -25.10 22.90
N LEU A 174 -3.73 -25.48 21.71
CA LEU A 174 -5.16 -25.75 21.50
C LEU A 174 -5.35 -27.16 20.97
N SER A 175 -5.47 -28.10 21.89
CA SER A 175 -6.06 -29.41 21.66
C SER A 175 -7.51 -29.27 21.21
N VAL A 176 -7.80 -29.61 19.96
CA VAL A 176 -9.15 -29.99 19.54
C VAL A 176 -9.06 -31.40 18.97
N ASP A 177 -9.41 -32.36 19.83
CA ASP A 177 -9.73 -33.73 19.46
C ASP A 177 -10.80 -33.74 18.37
N SER A 178 -10.66 -34.64 17.39
CA SER A 178 -11.72 -35.59 17.03
C SER A 178 -11.17 -36.71 16.14
N ALA A 179 -10.66 -37.74 16.82
CA ALA A 179 -10.27 -39.09 16.38
C ALA A 179 -10.94 -39.57 15.07
N ALA A 180 -10.28 -40.26 14.13
CA ALA A 180 -9.21 -41.24 14.29
C ALA A 180 -8.42 -41.38 12.99
N ASP A 181 -7.26 -40.72 12.92
CA ASP A 181 -6.08 -41.26 12.23
C ASP A 181 -4.87 -40.77 13.03
N ALA A 182 -4.34 -41.66 13.87
CA ALA A 182 -3.47 -41.34 15.01
C ALA A 182 -2.00 -41.10 14.60
N GLY A 183 -1.75 -40.52 13.42
CA GLY A 183 -0.39 -40.42 12.87
C GLY A 183 -0.08 -39.19 12.02
N ASN A 184 -1.00 -38.25 11.85
CA ASN A 184 -0.74 -37.03 11.08
C ASN A 184 -1.25 -35.81 11.84
N GLU A 185 -0.32 -35.13 12.51
CA GLU A 185 -0.56 -33.85 13.18
C GLU A 185 -1.03 -32.79 12.16
N PRO A 186 -1.97 -31.90 12.54
CA PRO A 186 -2.39 -30.78 11.73
C PRO A 186 -1.20 -29.85 11.52
N ILE A 187 -0.78 -29.66 10.27
CA ILE A 187 0.26 -28.70 9.92
C ILE A 187 -0.35 -27.31 10.12
N ASP A 188 0.02 -26.63 11.21
CA ASP A 188 -0.39 -25.27 11.48
C ASP A 188 0.33 -24.36 10.47
N PHE A 189 -0.34 -24.10 9.34
CA PHE A 189 0.21 -23.23 8.30
C PHE A 189 0.22 -21.80 8.82
N VAL A 190 1.34 -21.40 9.41
CA VAL A 190 1.68 -20.01 9.68
C VAL A 190 1.82 -19.32 8.32
N GLY A 191 0.70 -18.78 7.83
CA GLY A 191 0.72 -17.98 6.62
C GLY A 191 1.70 -16.81 6.77
N PRO A 192 2.23 -16.27 5.65
CA PRO A 192 3.18 -15.17 5.71
C PRO A 192 2.66 -14.07 6.63
N ARG A 193 3.51 -13.63 7.58
CA ARG A 193 3.19 -12.54 8.50
C ARG A 193 2.66 -11.36 7.69
N ARG A 194 1.63 -10.74 8.27
CA ARG A 194 1.05 -9.53 7.68
C ARG A 194 1.83 -8.37 8.24
N PRO A 195 2.19 -7.38 7.42
CA PRO A 195 2.87 -6.21 7.92
C PRO A 195 1.99 -5.53 8.97
N ALA A 196 2.61 -5.04 10.03
CA ALA A 196 1.97 -4.27 11.08
C ALA A 196 1.26 -3.05 10.47
N ARG A 197 0.04 -2.81 10.91
CA ARG A 197 -0.75 -1.67 10.45
C ARG A 197 -0.15 -0.38 10.99
N ASP A 198 -0.02 0.61 10.11
CA ASP A 198 0.26 1.99 10.47
C ASP A 198 -0.67 2.89 9.65
N ASN A 199 -1.55 3.63 10.33
CA ASN A 199 -2.50 4.50 9.66
C ASN A 199 -1.91 5.86 9.29
N GLY A 200 -0.76 6.26 9.85
CA GLY A 200 -0.05 7.49 9.49
C GLY A 200 0.74 7.39 8.18
N TRP A 201 0.87 6.18 7.61
CA TRP A 201 1.62 5.95 6.38
C TRP A 201 0.83 5.17 5.33
N VAL A 202 1.14 5.44 4.07
CA VAL A 202 0.73 4.61 2.93
C VAL A 202 1.98 4.08 2.24
N ASP A 203 2.18 2.77 2.26
CA ASP A 203 3.18 2.02 1.50
C ASP A 203 2.69 1.80 0.06
N PHE A 204 3.55 2.09 -0.90
CA PHE A 204 3.43 1.72 -2.30
C PHE A 204 4.60 0.80 -2.70
N ARG A 205 4.30 -0.47 -2.98
CA ARG A 205 5.28 -1.45 -3.46
C ARG A 205 5.54 -1.28 -4.94
N ILE A 206 6.65 -0.63 -5.24
CA ILE A 206 7.11 -0.30 -6.58
C ILE A 206 8.32 -1.17 -6.96
N ASP A 207 8.93 -0.84 -8.08
CA ASP A 207 10.09 -1.52 -8.64
C ASP A 207 10.73 -0.52 -9.60
N ALA A 208 11.44 0.46 -9.03
CA ALA A 208 12.10 1.51 -9.79
C ALA A 208 13.61 1.32 -9.69
N ASN A 209 14.26 1.10 -10.82
CA ASN A 209 15.70 0.87 -10.96
C ASN A 209 16.14 1.36 -12.33
N ALA A 210 17.22 2.12 -12.37
CA ALA A 210 17.78 2.60 -13.63
C ALA A 210 18.72 1.60 -14.30
N ALA A 211 19.29 0.67 -13.53
CA ALA A 211 20.17 -0.38 -14.00
C ALA A 211 19.90 -1.67 -13.21
N GLU A 212 19.09 -2.55 -13.79
CA GLU A 212 18.82 -3.90 -13.27
C GLU A 212 19.79 -4.88 -13.94
N PRO A 213 20.65 -5.59 -13.18
CA PRO A 213 21.57 -6.59 -13.74
C PRO A 213 20.85 -7.75 -14.44
N SER A 214 19.65 -8.09 -13.96
CA SER A 214 18.94 -9.31 -14.33
C SER A 214 17.48 -9.05 -14.74
N GLY A 215 17.27 -8.20 -15.75
CA GLY A 215 15.92 -8.00 -16.29
C GLY A 215 15.64 -6.59 -16.82
N PRO A 216 14.36 -6.30 -17.11
CA PRO A 216 13.98 -4.98 -17.61
C PRO A 216 14.12 -3.93 -16.49
N SER A 217 14.84 -2.86 -16.78
CA SER A 217 14.94 -1.70 -15.90
C SER A 217 13.72 -0.78 -16.04
N SER A 218 13.37 -0.09 -14.95
CA SER A 218 12.38 0.98 -14.94
C SER A 218 12.91 2.15 -14.13
N ALA A 219 13.67 3.06 -14.79
CA ALA A 219 14.25 4.22 -14.11
C ALA A 219 13.19 5.08 -13.41
N HIS A 220 11.95 5.05 -13.90
CA HIS A 220 10.84 5.77 -13.31
C HIS A 220 9.88 4.83 -12.60
N SER A 221 9.39 5.25 -11.42
CA SER A 221 8.20 4.66 -10.82
C SER A 221 6.95 5.13 -11.57
N PRO A 222 5.81 4.41 -11.46
CA PRO A 222 4.54 5.02 -11.80
C PRO A 222 4.30 6.25 -10.91
N TRP A 223 3.36 7.11 -11.30
CA TRP A 223 2.81 8.11 -10.39
C TRP A 223 1.98 7.42 -9.33
N LEU A 224 2.29 7.67 -8.07
CA LEU A 224 1.65 7.10 -6.90
C LEU A 224 0.75 8.15 -6.28
N LEU A 225 -0.55 7.87 -6.22
CA LEU A 225 -1.57 8.86 -5.88
C LEU A 225 -2.25 8.49 -4.57
N VAL A 226 -2.27 9.42 -3.61
CA VAL A 226 -3.09 9.36 -2.41
C VAL A 226 -4.17 10.43 -2.48
N ARG A 227 -5.43 10.03 -2.41
CA ARG A 227 -6.59 10.91 -2.30
C ARG A 227 -7.13 10.91 -0.87
N THR A 228 -7.30 12.08 -0.30
CA THR A 228 -7.83 12.25 1.07
C THR A 228 -8.55 13.60 1.21
N LYS A 229 -9.22 13.83 2.34
CA LYS A 229 -9.65 15.16 2.76
C LYS A 229 -8.52 15.83 3.54
N ALA A 230 -8.39 17.14 3.36
CA ALA A 230 -7.42 17.95 4.10
C ALA A 230 -8.04 19.34 4.36
N PRO A 231 -8.90 19.46 5.39
CA PRO A 231 -9.70 20.67 5.61
C PRO A 231 -8.84 21.89 5.94
N ALA A 232 -7.65 21.69 6.53
CA ALA A 232 -6.71 22.79 6.79
C ALA A 232 -5.75 23.04 5.62
N GLY A 233 -5.79 22.21 4.58
CA GLY A 233 -5.01 22.38 3.35
C GLY A 233 -3.87 21.38 3.25
N TYR A 234 -2.67 21.87 2.93
CA TYR A 234 -1.48 21.04 2.84
C TYR A 234 -0.25 21.82 3.28
N SER A 235 0.73 21.12 3.83
CA SER A 235 2.02 21.68 4.20
C SER A 235 3.15 20.88 3.55
N LEU A 236 4.31 21.53 3.41
CA LEU A 236 5.55 20.86 3.07
C LEU A 236 6.23 20.42 4.38
N GLN A 237 6.40 19.11 4.58
CA GLN A 237 7.14 18.59 5.73
C GLN A 237 8.49 18.04 5.32
N PRO A 238 9.50 18.05 6.22
CA PRO A 238 10.83 17.51 5.96
C PRO A 238 10.87 15.98 5.79
N PHE A 239 9.90 15.25 6.34
CA PHE A 239 9.89 13.78 6.38
C PHE A 239 8.59 13.16 5.87
N ALA A 240 7.92 13.80 4.90
CA ALA A 240 6.64 13.32 4.38
C ALA A 240 6.77 12.06 3.49
N ILE A 241 7.96 11.77 2.98
CA ILE A 241 8.22 10.64 2.08
C ILE A 241 9.39 9.81 2.63
N ARG A 242 9.25 8.49 2.63
CA ARG A 242 10.32 7.53 2.90
C ARG A 242 10.48 6.65 1.66
N LEU A 243 11.70 6.50 1.18
CA LEU A 243 12.07 5.53 0.15
C LEU A 243 12.83 4.40 0.81
N LEU A 244 12.52 3.17 0.42
CA LEU A 244 13.20 1.97 0.89
C LEU A 244 13.77 1.18 -0.29
N SER A 245 15.04 0.82 -0.14
CA SER A 245 15.70 -0.22 -0.93
C SER A 245 15.85 -1.47 -0.07
N SER A 246 15.23 -2.57 -0.50
CA SER A 246 15.14 -3.85 0.21
C SER A 246 15.41 -5.04 -0.71
N ASP A 247 16.26 -4.85 -1.72
CA ASP A 247 16.70 -5.93 -2.63
C ASP A 247 17.57 -6.99 -1.94
N PHE A 248 18.02 -6.72 -0.73
CA PHE A 248 18.88 -7.62 0.03
C PHE A 248 18.03 -8.56 0.89
N PRO A 249 18.48 -9.81 1.12
CA PRO A 249 17.79 -10.72 2.02
C PRO A 249 17.92 -10.30 3.49
N ASP A 250 18.98 -9.58 3.84
CA ASP A 250 19.25 -9.11 5.19
C ASP A 250 18.71 -7.68 5.39
N ALA A 251 17.80 -7.53 6.36
CA ALA A 251 17.23 -6.23 6.74
C ALA A 251 18.28 -5.22 7.22
N SER A 252 19.43 -5.68 7.72
CA SER A 252 20.54 -4.80 8.10
C SER A 252 21.15 -4.04 6.91
N GLN A 253 20.92 -4.52 5.69
CA GLN A 253 21.42 -3.94 4.45
C GLN A 253 20.40 -3.01 3.79
N PHE A 254 19.22 -2.85 4.38
CA PHE A 254 18.21 -1.96 3.84
C PHE A 254 18.69 -0.52 3.88
N THR A 255 18.38 0.20 2.82
CA THR A 255 18.68 1.63 2.73
C THR A 255 17.40 2.42 2.73
N GLU A 256 17.29 3.30 3.72
CA GLU A 256 16.18 4.23 3.86
C GLU A 256 16.62 5.66 3.55
N ILE A 257 15.75 6.40 2.86
CA ILE A 257 15.94 7.81 2.57
C ILE A 257 14.65 8.55 2.89
N TYR A 258 14.73 9.50 3.80
CA TYR A 258 13.62 10.40 4.09
C TYR A 258 13.74 11.68 3.27
N LEU A 259 12.63 12.08 2.67
CA LEU A 259 12.57 13.21 1.76
C LEU A 259 11.45 14.16 2.17
N PRO A 260 11.65 15.47 1.95
CA PRO A 260 10.58 16.44 2.09
C PRO A 260 9.48 16.21 1.04
N GLY A 261 8.23 16.45 1.44
CA GLY A 261 7.08 16.27 0.56
C GLY A 261 5.83 16.95 1.10
N TYR A 262 4.82 17.06 0.25
CA TYR A 262 3.53 17.61 0.63
C TYR A 262 2.72 16.58 1.43
N GLN A 263 2.11 17.03 2.52
CA GLN A 263 1.20 16.21 3.33
C GLN A 263 -0.15 16.93 3.53
N PRO A 264 -1.23 16.19 3.80
CA PRO A 264 -2.50 16.77 4.21
C PRO A 264 -2.43 17.37 5.62
N ASP A 265 -2.98 18.58 5.79
CA ASP A 265 -3.22 19.22 7.10
C ASP A 265 -4.69 19.08 7.54
#